data_AF-A0A7C4MCS6-F1
#
_entry.id   AF-A0A7C4MCS6-F1
#
_cell.length_a   1.000
_cell.length_b   1.000
_cell.length_c   1.000
_cell.angle_alpha   90.00
_cell.angle_beta   90.00
_cell.angle_gamma   90.00
#
_symmetry.space_group_name_H-M   'P 1'
#
loop_
_entity.id
_entity.type
_entity.pdbx_description
1 polymer ?
#
loop_
_entity_poly.entity_id
_entity_poly.type
_entity_poly.pdbx_seq_one_letter_code
_entity_poly.pdbx_strand_id
1 'polypeptide(L)'
;YPEIVKDLHSNGHEIGAHGFYHESLVDFWPLTMKPMPKLSLLNRRVQNIRMSKKAICNIIGVNPVCFRAPYLAIDGKTLKILESEGFLLDSSLYNPVFGKLSYPYHPSEIDPSCEGKIKLLEVPITVSPIPYRKFVYRRYPHIFELEEKEIEKTIQLVKTAFLESNYPFALFVTLIHPWELRSPKMISKIFHFLTLMKGMEAISITASQLLEKTNK
;
A
#
# COMPACT_ATOMS: atom_id res chain seq x y z
N TYR A 1 17.78 -9.09 -7.18
CA TYR A 1 18.46 -9.43 -5.92
C TYR A 1 17.76 -10.60 -5.22
N PRO A 2 17.80 -11.83 -5.77
CA PRO A 2 17.06 -12.97 -5.21
C PRO A 2 17.50 -13.35 -3.79
N GLU A 3 18.80 -13.29 -3.50
CA GLU A 3 19.33 -13.61 -2.17
C GLU A 3 18.78 -12.68 -1.06
N ILE A 4 18.69 -11.38 -1.33
CA ILE A 4 18.12 -10.41 -0.38
C ILE A 4 16.65 -10.72 -0.09
N VAL A 5 15.87 -11.06 -1.13
CA VAL A 5 14.46 -11.42 -0.96
C VAL A 5 14.31 -12.70 -0.14
N LYS A 6 15.16 -13.70 -0.39
CA LYS A 6 15.18 -14.96 0.36
C LYS A 6 15.57 -14.75 1.82
N ASP A 7 16.55 -13.89 2.09
CA ASP A 7 16.99 -13.54 3.44
C ASP A 7 15.87 -12.82 4.21
N LEU A 8 15.23 -11.80 3.61
CA LEU A 8 14.10 -11.11 4.23
C LEU A 8 12.96 -12.08 4.60
N HIS A 9 12.60 -12.99 3.69
CA HIS A 9 11.60 -14.01 3.96
C HIS A 9 12.02 -14.96 5.09
N SER A 10 13.29 -15.39 5.10
CA SER A 10 13.81 -16.29 6.15
C SER A 10 13.83 -15.64 7.54
N ASN A 11 13.89 -14.31 7.60
CA ASN A 11 13.77 -13.52 8.83
C ASN A 11 12.30 -13.22 9.22
N GLY A 12 11.32 -13.82 8.54
CA GLY A 12 9.90 -13.70 8.87
C GLY A 12 9.21 -12.46 8.29
N HIS A 13 9.84 -11.73 7.38
CA HIS A 13 9.17 -10.64 6.65
C HIS A 13 8.29 -11.20 5.52
N GLU A 14 7.08 -10.66 5.38
CA GLU A 14 6.21 -11.00 4.26
C GLU A 14 6.69 -10.34 2.96
N ILE A 15 6.67 -11.11 1.86
CA ILE A 15 7.04 -10.64 0.52
C ILE A 15 5.77 -10.50 -0.33
N GLY A 16 5.40 -9.26 -0.63
CA GLY A 16 4.30 -8.93 -1.56
C GLY A 16 4.77 -8.71 -3.00
N ALA A 17 3.82 -8.69 -3.94
CA ALA A 17 4.08 -8.39 -5.34
C ALA A 17 3.92 -6.90 -5.65
N HIS A 18 4.74 -6.37 -6.58
CA HIS A 18 4.77 -4.95 -6.93
C HIS A 18 4.96 -4.71 -8.44
N GLY A 19 4.22 -5.47 -9.26
CA GLY A 19 4.48 -5.55 -10.71
C GLY A 19 5.79 -6.29 -11.03
N PHE A 20 6.16 -6.35 -12.31
CA PHE A 20 7.38 -7.06 -12.73
C PHE A 20 8.53 -6.12 -13.12
N TYR A 21 8.26 -5.06 -13.89
CA TYR A 21 9.22 -3.99 -14.22
C TYR A 21 8.76 -2.61 -13.70
N HIS A 22 7.92 -2.59 -12.67
CA HIS A 22 7.35 -1.37 -12.11
C HIS A 22 6.53 -0.58 -13.15
N GLU A 23 5.70 -1.28 -13.94
CA GLU A 23 4.85 -0.68 -14.97
C GLU A 23 3.51 -0.20 -14.42
N SER A 24 2.92 0.81 -15.06
CA SER A 24 1.55 1.23 -14.77
C SER A 24 0.55 0.16 -15.20
N LEU A 25 -0.33 -0.22 -14.27
CA LEU A 25 -1.40 -1.21 -14.44
C LEU A 25 -2.78 -0.54 -14.56
N VAL A 26 -2.84 0.69 -15.07
CA VAL A 26 -4.09 1.43 -15.27
C VAL A 26 -4.18 2.00 -16.68
N ASP A 27 -5.41 2.27 -17.13
CA ASP A 27 -5.66 2.84 -18.46
C ASP A 27 -5.43 4.34 -18.51
N PHE A 28 -5.48 5.03 -17.37
CA PHE A 28 -5.26 6.47 -17.30
C PHE A 28 -4.26 6.78 -16.19
N TRP A 29 -3.25 7.59 -16.52
CA TRP A 29 -2.24 8.03 -15.59
C TRP A 29 -2.48 9.51 -15.28
N PRO A 30 -2.80 9.89 -14.02
CA PRO A 30 -3.19 11.25 -13.68
C PRO A 30 -2.02 12.25 -13.61
N LEU A 31 -0.76 11.82 -13.78
CA LEU A 31 0.40 12.70 -13.65
C LEU A 31 1.10 12.93 -14.99
N THR A 32 1.33 14.18 -15.36
CA THR A 32 2.10 14.63 -16.54
C THR A 32 3.61 14.36 -16.43
N MET A 33 4.03 13.49 -15.53
CA MET A 33 5.43 13.09 -15.43
C MET A 33 5.77 12.06 -16.51
N LYS A 34 7.06 12.05 -16.89
CA LYS A 34 7.71 11.26 -17.96
C LYS A 34 6.91 10.04 -18.44
N PRO A 35 6.85 9.76 -19.75
CA PRO A 35 6.23 8.53 -20.26
C PRO A 35 6.83 7.32 -19.53
N MET A 36 5.99 6.65 -18.74
CA MET A 36 6.36 5.47 -17.97
C MET A 36 5.83 4.22 -18.70
N PRO A 37 6.49 3.06 -18.55
CA PRO A 37 5.98 1.82 -19.09
C PRO A 37 4.56 1.57 -18.59
N LYS A 38 3.63 1.29 -19.50
CA LYS A 38 2.21 1.09 -19.19
C LYS A 38 1.67 -0.13 -19.92
N LEU A 39 0.85 -0.90 -19.22
CA LEU A 39 0.17 -2.06 -19.78
C LEU A 39 -1.32 -1.75 -19.93
N SER A 40 -1.71 -1.16 -21.05
CA SER A 40 -3.11 -0.84 -21.36
C SER A 40 -3.94 -2.10 -21.68
N LEU A 41 -3.33 -3.10 -22.31
CA LEU A 41 -4.02 -4.35 -22.64
C LEU A 41 -4.16 -5.23 -21.39
N LEU A 42 -5.38 -5.64 -21.06
CA LEU A 42 -5.66 -6.49 -19.89
C LEU A 42 -4.85 -7.78 -19.89
N ASN A 43 -4.70 -8.46 -21.03
CA ASN A 43 -3.89 -9.67 -21.15
C ASN A 43 -2.41 -9.42 -20.79
N ARG A 44 -1.88 -8.22 -21.06
CA ARG A 44 -0.53 -7.85 -20.65
C ARG A 44 -0.44 -7.61 -19.15
N ARG A 45 -1.46 -7.00 -18.53
CA ARG A 45 -1.54 -6.86 -17.06
C ARG A 45 -1.56 -8.22 -16.37
N VAL A 46 -2.40 -9.15 -16.86
CA VAL A 46 -2.45 -10.54 -16.36
C VAL A 46 -1.09 -11.22 -16.46
N GLN A 47 -0.42 -11.14 -17.62
CA GLN A 47 0.91 -11.71 -17.81
C GLN A 47 1.93 -11.11 -16.83
N ASN A 48 1.93 -9.79 -16.67
CA ASN A 48 2.84 -9.09 -15.76
C ASN A 48 2.64 -9.52 -14.30
N ILE A 49 1.38 -9.56 -13.83
CA ILE A 49 1.02 -9.99 -12.48
C ILE A 49 1.45 -11.44 -12.24
N ARG A 50 1.21 -12.34 -13.20
CA ARG A 50 1.65 -13.74 -13.14
C ARG A 50 3.17 -13.87 -13.11
N MET A 51 3.89 -13.06 -13.89
CA MET A 51 5.35 -13.06 -13.89
C MET A 51 5.90 -12.60 -12.53
N SER A 52 5.35 -11.53 -11.95
CA SER A 52 5.71 -11.05 -10.61
C SER A 52 5.47 -12.12 -9.55
N LYS A 53 4.27 -12.71 -9.54
CA LYS A 53 3.88 -13.81 -8.64
C LYS A 53 4.83 -15.01 -8.76
N LYS A 54 5.10 -15.46 -10.00
CA LYS A 54 5.99 -16.59 -10.27
C LYS A 54 7.44 -16.30 -9.85
N ALA A 55 7.94 -15.10 -10.09
CA ALA A 55 9.29 -14.73 -9.71
C ALA A 55 9.49 -14.76 -8.20
N ILE A 56 8.53 -14.26 -7.43
CA ILE A 56 8.56 -14.33 -5.96
C ILE A 56 8.48 -15.81 -5.52
N CYS A 57 7.50 -16.56 -6.02
CA CYS A 57 7.32 -17.98 -5.67
C CYS A 57 8.57 -18.82 -5.95
N ASN A 58 9.26 -18.58 -7.07
CA ASN A 58 10.52 -19.26 -7.38
C ASN A 58 11.66 -18.96 -6.39
N ILE A 59 11.64 -17.81 -5.71
CA ILE A 59 12.68 -17.41 -4.74
C ILE A 59 12.38 -17.94 -3.35
N ILE A 60 11.13 -17.82 -2.89
CA ILE A 60 10.75 -18.09 -1.49
C ILE A 60 9.90 -19.36 -1.30
N GLY A 61 9.48 -20.02 -2.37
CA GLY A 61 8.71 -21.27 -2.34
C GLY A 61 7.21 -21.10 -2.06
N VAL A 62 6.73 -19.88 -1.83
CA VAL A 62 5.32 -19.57 -1.56
C VAL A 62 4.82 -18.44 -2.45
N ASN A 63 3.53 -18.46 -2.77
CA ASN A 63 2.90 -17.39 -3.53
C ASN A 63 2.68 -16.15 -2.65
N PRO A 64 2.98 -14.93 -3.15
CA PRO A 64 2.59 -13.70 -2.45
C PRO A 64 1.07 -13.60 -2.35
N VAL A 65 0.56 -13.16 -1.19
CA VAL A 65 -0.88 -12.95 -0.94
C VAL A 65 -1.29 -11.49 -1.03
N CYS A 66 -0.34 -10.57 -0.87
CA CYS A 66 -0.55 -9.14 -0.99
C CYS A 66 0.09 -8.55 -2.26
N PHE A 67 -0.54 -7.50 -2.76
CA PHE A 67 -0.09 -6.73 -3.91
C PHE A 67 -0.03 -5.24 -3.57
N ARG A 68 0.84 -4.51 -4.27
CA ARG A 68 0.79 -3.05 -4.35
C ARG A 68 1.07 -2.67 -5.80
N ALA A 69 0.23 -1.86 -6.42
CA ALA A 69 0.44 -1.38 -7.76
C ALA A 69 1.60 -0.39 -7.80
N PRO A 70 2.48 -0.48 -8.81
CA PRO A 70 3.46 0.56 -9.09
C PRO A 70 2.81 1.93 -9.10
N TYR A 71 3.50 2.89 -8.49
CA TYR A 71 3.06 4.28 -8.38
C TYR A 71 1.74 4.54 -7.65
N LEU A 72 1.19 3.56 -6.92
CA LEU A 72 -0.10 3.69 -6.21
C LEU A 72 -1.26 4.03 -7.16
N ALA A 73 -1.22 3.45 -8.37
CA ALA A 73 -2.30 3.60 -9.33
C ALA A 73 -2.87 2.23 -9.72
N ILE A 74 -4.12 2.04 -9.36
CA ILE A 74 -4.88 0.83 -9.66
C ILE A 74 -6.30 1.20 -10.11
N ASP A 75 -6.87 0.36 -10.97
CA ASP A 75 -8.27 0.45 -11.42
C ASP A 75 -9.01 -0.85 -11.08
N GLY A 76 -10.34 -0.83 -11.12
CA GLY A 76 -11.14 -2.01 -10.76
C GLY A 76 -10.91 -3.21 -11.68
N LYS A 77 -10.48 -2.99 -12.93
CA LYS A 77 -10.12 -4.08 -13.84
C LYS A 77 -8.87 -4.81 -13.33
N THR A 78 -7.86 -4.08 -12.88
CA THR A 78 -6.65 -4.66 -12.28
C THR A 78 -6.95 -5.33 -10.95
N LEU A 79 -7.80 -4.74 -10.10
CA LEU A 79 -8.24 -5.40 -8.85
C LEU A 79 -8.90 -6.76 -9.12
N LYS A 80 -9.76 -6.86 -10.14
CA LYS A 80 -10.35 -8.16 -10.53
C LYS A 80 -9.32 -9.16 -11.06
N ILE A 81 -8.30 -8.68 -11.77
CA ILE A 81 -7.19 -9.56 -12.18
C ILE A 81 -6.47 -10.08 -10.93
N LEU A 82 -6.13 -9.21 -9.97
CA LEU A 82 -5.48 -9.62 -8.72
C LEU A 82 -6.31 -10.66 -7.97
N GLU A 83 -7.62 -10.44 -7.81
CA GLU A 83 -8.53 -11.42 -7.22
C GLU A 83 -8.52 -12.75 -7.98
N SER A 84 -8.63 -12.73 -9.31
CA SER A 84 -8.63 -13.96 -10.13
C SER A 84 -7.29 -14.72 -10.08
N GLU A 85 -6.20 -13.98 -9.84
CA GLU A 85 -4.86 -14.56 -9.67
C GLU A 85 -4.60 -14.97 -8.22
N GLY A 86 -5.59 -14.87 -7.33
CA GLY A 86 -5.54 -15.37 -5.95
C GLY A 86 -4.79 -14.46 -4.97
N PHE A 87 -4.64 -13.17 -5.28
CA PHE A 87 -4.27 -12.19 -4.27
C PHE A 87 -5.46 -11.93 -3.35
N LEU A 88 -5.16 -11.72 -2.06
CA LEU A 88 -6.16 -11.52 -1.01
C LEU A 88 -6.19 -10.08 -0.51
N LEU A 89 -5.09 -9.34 -0.70
CA LEU A 89 -4.91 -7.98 -0.22
C LEU A 89 -4.26 -7.10 -1.29
N ASP A 90 -4.77 -5.88 -1.44
CA ASP A 90 -4.13 -4.79 -2.18
C ASP A 90 -3.82 -3.64 -1.22
N SER A 91 -2.78 -2.87 -1.52
CA SER A 91 -2.41 -1.68 -0.76
C SER A 91 -1.92 -0.60 -1.71
N SER A 92 -2.76 -0.28 -2.69
CA SER A 92 -2.41 0.62 -3.80
C SER A 92 -3.06 1.99 -3.68
N LEU A 93 -4.15 2.12 -2.93
CA LEU A 93 -4.82 3.39 -2.75
C LEU A 93 -4.27 4.11 -1.53
N TYR A 94 -4.45 5.42 -1.50
CA TYR A 94 -4.10 6.25 -0.36
C TYR A 94 -5.35 6.94 0.17
N ASN A 95 -5.39 7.11 1.48
CA ASN A 95 -6.50 7.81 2.13
C ASN A 95 -6.10 9.22 2.55
N PRO A 96 -6.60 10.27 1.89
CA PRO A 96 -6.41 11.64 2.35
C PRO A 96 -7.34 11.98 3.51
N VAL A 97 -7.26 11.20 4.61
CA VAL A 97 -7.92 11.20 5.95
C VAL A 97 -9.04 12.23 6.24
N PHE A 98 -9.89 12.52 5.27
CA PHE A 98 -11.19 13.17 5.37
C PHE A 98 -12.07 12.47 4.36
N GLY A 99 -12.48 11.24 4.68
CA GLY A 99 -13.31 10.41 3.80
C GLY A 99 -13.41 8.95 4.25
N LYS A 100 -14.27 8.20 3.56
CA LYS A 100 -14.66 6.79 3.79
C LYS A 100 -13.53 5.75 3.64
N LEU A 101 -12.28 6.18 3.48
CA LEU A 101 -11.14 5.33 3.07
C LEU A 101 -10.13 5.07 4.20
N SER A 102 -10.49 5.35 5.45
CA SER A 102 -9.56 5.25 6.59
C SER A 102 -9.26 3.84 7.06
N TYR A 103 -9.98 2.85 6.56
CA TYR A 103 -9.98 1.50 7.10
C TYR A 103 -9.94 0.47 5.97
N PRO A 104 -9.47 -0.76 6.23
CA PRO A 104 -9.50 -1.84 5.24
C PRO A 104 -10.91 -2.11 4.72
N TYR A 105 -11.11 -2.23 3.40
CA TYR A 105 -12.44 -2.39 2.81
C TYR A 105 -12.41 -3.23 1.54
N HIS A 106 -13.57 -3.69 1.10
CA HIS A 106 -13.75 -4.37 -0.18
C HIS A 106 -14.08 -3.36 -1.27
N PRO A 107 -13.23 -3.17 -2.29
CA PRO A 107 -13.40 -2.08 -3.25
C PRO A 107 -14.48 -2.37 -4.30
N SER A 108 -14.97 -1.32 -4.94
CA SER A 108 -15.84 -1.39 -6.11
C SER A 108 -15.03 -1.53 -7.40
N GLU A 109 -15.60 -2.27 -8.36
CA GLU A 109 -15.03 -2.39 -9.70
C GLU A 109 -15.11 -1.07 -10.48
N ILE A 110 -16.17 -0.29 -10.26
CA ILE A 110 -16.40 0.96 -11.01
C ILE A 110 -15.49 2.05 -10.47
N ASP A 111 -15.41 2.16 -9.15
CA ASP A 111 -14.57 3.12 -8.44
C ASP A 111 -13.86 2.40 -7.28
N PRO A 112 -12.56 2.07 -7.44
CA PRO A 112 -11.78 1.42 -6.40
C PRO A 112 -11.77 2.15 -5.07
N SER A 113 -12.02 3.47 -5.06
CA SER A 113 -12.06 4.31 -3.87
C SER A 113 -13.39 4.25 -3.10
N CYS A 114 -14.32 3.42 -3.55
CA CYS A 114 -15.60 3.17 -2.91
C CYS A 114 -15.73 1.70 -2.50
N GLU A 115 -16.53 1.43 -1.47
CA GLU A 115 -16.91 0.05 -1.11
C GLU A 115 -17.69 -0.62 -2.24
N GLY A 116 -17.48 -1.92 -2.41
CA GLY A 116 -18.09 -2.72 -3.45
C GLY A 116 -18.02 -4.23 -3.18
N LYS A 117 -17.97 -5.01 -4.26
CA LYS A 117 -18.14 -6.47 -4.23
C LYS A 117 -16.87 -7.27 -4.55
N ILE A 118 -15.74 -6.58 -4.80
CA ILE A 118 -14.46 -7.26 -4.96
C ILE A 118 -14.08 -7.85 -3.60
N LYS A 119 -13.81 -9.16 -3.53
CA LYS A 119 -13.48 -9.90 -2.31
C LYS A 119 -12.07 -9.63 -1.82
N LEU A 120 -11.17 -9.21 -2.71
CA LEU A 120 -9.85 -8.74 -2.30
C LEU A 120 -10.01 -7.56 -1.32
N LEU A 121 -9.21 -7.55 -0.25
CA LEU A 121 -9.21 -6.49 0.76
C LEU A 121 -8.27 -5.37 0.35
N GLU A 122 -8.77 -4.16 0.16
CA GLU A 122 -7.93 -2.98 0.00
C GLU A 122 -7.52 -2.43 1.36
N VAL A 123 -6.22 -2.18 1.52
CA VAL A 123 -5.62 -1.57 2.72
C VAL A 123 -4.87 -0.29 2.31
N PRO A 124 -5.53 0.88 2.43
CA PRO A 124 -4.96 2.14 1.99
C PRO A 124 -3.69 2.51 2.74
N ILE A 125 -2.75 3.15 2.03
CA ILE A 125 -1.58 3.73 2.67
C ILE A 125 -1.94 4.98 3.48
N THR A 126 -1.23 5.19 4.58
CA THR A 126 -1.37 6.38 5.43
C THR A 126 -0.66 7.58 4.79
N VAL A 127 -1.44 8.58 4.40
CA VAL A 127 -0.94 9.88 3.93
C VAL A 127 -1.38 11.00 4.86
N SER A 128 -0.86 12.20 4.65
CA SER A 128 -1.25 13.35 5.45
C SER A 128 -2.77 13.56 5.42
N PRO A 129 -3.41 13.70 6.60
CA PRO A 129 -4.83 13.95 6.71
C PRO A 129 -5.19 15.34 6.21
N ILE A 130 -4.27 16.30 6.29
CA ILE A 130 -4.58 17.71 6.12
C ILE A 130 -4.95 17.98 4.65
N PRO A 131 -6.12 18.59 4.35
CA PRO A 131 -6.49 18.91 2.98
C PRO A 131 -5.50 19.92 2.42
N TYR A 132 -4.66 19.49 1.50
CA TYR A 132 -3.75 20.40 0.80
C TYR A 132 -4.55 21.12 -0.30
N ARG A 133 -4.41 22.44 -0.39
CA ARG A 133 -5.03 23.23 -1.47
C ARG A 133 -4.45 22.71 -2.80
N LYS A 134 -5.26 21.95 -3.55
CA LYS A 134 -4.85 21.25 -4.77
C LYS A 134 -4.20 22.23 -5.75
N PHE A 135 -2.89 22.11 -5.95
CA PHE A 135 -2.42 22.12 -7.33
C PHE A 135 -2.82 20.77 -7.90
N VAL A 136 -3.52 20.76 -9.04
CA VAL A 136 -4.23 19.62 -9.66
C VAL A 136 -3.35 18.37 -9.88
N TYR A 137 -2.05 18.44 -9.59
CA TYR A 137 -1.03 17.46 -9.96
C TYR A 137 -0.15 16.96 -8.81
N ARG A 138 -0.43 17.30 -7.54
CA ARG A 138 0.34 16.77 -6.39
C ARG A 138 -0.44 15.69 -5.64
N ARG A 139 0.16 14.49 -5.53
CA ARG A 139 -0.29 13.44 -4.61
C ARG A 139 -0.19 13.91 -3.17
N TYR A 140 -0.96 13.32 -2.27
CA TYR A 140 -0.81 13.57 -0.84
C TYR A 140 0.56 13.06 -0.39
N PRO A 141 1.30 13.85 0.42
CA PRO A 141 2.58 13.43 0.95
C PRO A 141 2.35 12.21 1.86
N HIS A 142 3.11 11.14 1.62
CA HIS A 142 3.16 10.02 2.55
C HIS A 142 3.87 10.47 3.84
N ILE A 143 3.66 9.73 4.94
CA ILE A 143 4.05 10.17 6.29
C ILE A 143 5.51 10.63 6.41
N PHE A 144 6.46 10.04 5.69
CA PHE A 144 7.88 10.41 5.78
C PHE A 144 8.29 11.60 4.90
N GLU A 145 7.42 12.07 4.00
CA GLU A 145 7.58 13.36 3.33
C GLU A 145 7.28 14.54 4.28
N LEU A 146 6.58 14.29 5.40
CA LEU A 146 6.18 15.31 6.37
C LEU A 146 7.30 15.64 7.37
N GLU A 147 7.28 16.83 7.95
CA GLU A 147 8.15 17.15 9.10
C GLU A 147 7.69 16.42 10.37
N GLU A 148 8.57 16.25 11.36
CA GLU A 148 8.30 15.41 12.56
C GLU A 148 7.01 15.82 13.31
N LYS A 149 6.80 17.13 13.50
CA LYS A 149 5.56 17.65 14.10
C LYS A 149 4.30 17.29 13.32
N GLU A 150 4.41 17.20 11.99
CA GLU A 150 3.30 16.80 11.12
C GLU A 150 3.07 15.29 11.11
N ILE A 151 4.12 14.48 11.35
CA ILE A 151 4.02 13.04 11.60
C ILE A 151 3.20 12.78 12.86
N GLU A 152 3.54 13.42 13.98
CA GLU A 152 2.79 13.32 15.24
C GLU A 152 1.32 13.71 15.07
N LYS A 153 1.06 14.83 14.41
CA LYS A 153 -0.29 15.31 14.11
C LYS A 153 -1.06 14.31 13.23
N THR A 154 -0.40 13.72 12.22
CA THR A 154 -1.00 12.70 11.36
C THR A 154 -1.39 11.47 12.17
N ILE A 155 -0.52 11.00 13.06
CA ILE A 155 -0.80 9.86 13.95
C ILE A 155 -2.02 10.14 14.82
N GLN A 156 -2.09 11.33 15.45
CA GLN A 156 -3.22 11.71 16.30
C GLN A 156 -4.53 11.73 15.51
N LEU A 157 -4.54 12.34 14.32
CA LEU A 157 -5.74 12.44 13.49
C LEU A 157 -6.22 11.07 12.99
N VAL A 158 -5.30 10.21 12.55
CA VAL A 158 -5.65 8.83 12.16
C VAL A 158 -6.23 8.07 13.35
N LYS A 159 -5.64 8.18 14.55
CA LYS A 159 -6.20 7.55 15.76
C LYS A 159 -7.63 8.02 16.03
N THR A 160 -7.87 9.33 16.00
CA THR A 160 -9.22 9.89 16.21
C THR A 160 -10.20 9.37 15.18
N ALA A 161 -9.81 9.33 13.90
CA ALA A 161 -10.68 8.81 12.84
C ALA A 161 -11.04 7.33 13.04
N PHE A 162 -10.10 6.51 13.55
CA PHE A 162 -10.37 5.11 13.87
C PHE A 162 -11.25 4.93 15.11
N LEU A 163 -11.12 5.78 16.13
CA LEU A 163 -12.01 5.78 17.31
C LEU A 163 -13.47 6.11 16.95
N GLU A 164 -13.68 6.91 15.92
CA GLU A 164 -15.02 7.23 15.38
C GLU A 164 -15.54 6.16 14.40
N SER A 165 -14.73 5.15 14.09
CA SER A 165 -15.09 4.04 13.18
C SER A 165 -15.48 2.78 13.96
N ASN A 166 -16.09 1.82 13.26
CA ASN A 166 -16.37 0.49 13.82
C ASN A 166 -15.16 -0.46 13.78
N TYR A 167 -13.94 0.02 13.47
CA TYR A 167 -12.75 -0.81 13.41
C TYR A 167 -12.10 -0.96 14.78
N PRO A 168 -11.75 -2.20 15.20
CA PRO A 168 -11.26 -2.47 16.55
C PRO A 168 -9.82 -1.98 16.81
N PHE A 169 -9.11 -1.52 15.79
CA PHE A 169 -7.74 -1.02 15.90
C PHE A 169 -7.44 0.04 14.86
N ALA A 170 -6.56 0.98 15.19
CA ALA A 170 -5.99 1.92 14.23
C ALA A 170 -4.87 1.25 13.43
N LEU A 171 -4.91 1.40 12.11
CA LEU A 171 -3.90 0.84 11.21
C LEU A 171 -3.06 1.95 10.58
N PHE A 172 -1.74 1.78 10.65
CA PHE A 172 -0.77 2.68 10.03
C PHE A 172 0.03 1.92 8.97
N VAL A 173 -0.14 2.29 7.71
CA VAL A 173 0.57 1.68 6.58
C VAL A 173 1.48 2.71 5.96
N THR A 174 2.79 2.53 6.17
CA THR A 174 3.81 3.42 5.65
C THR A 174 4.46 2.84 4.39
N LEU A 175 5.02 3.71 3.56
CA LEU A 175 5.74 3.35 2.35
C LEU A 175 7.17 3.89 2.46
N ILE A 176 8.14 3.02 2.24
CA ILE A 176 9.57 3.34 2.24
C ILE A 176 10.22 2.57 1.09
N HIS A 177 11.14 3.21 0.40
CA HIS A 177 12.00 2.56 -0.58
C HIS A 177 13.45 2.47 -0.07
N PRO A 178 14.19 1.39 -0.39
CA PRO A 178 15.57 1.23 0.07
C PRO A 178 16.51 2.40 -0.29
N TRP A 179 16.29 3.07 -1.42
CA TRP A 179 17.14 4.21 -1.81
C TRP A 179 16.90 5.47 -0.97
N GLU A 180 15.73 5.62 -0.34
CA GLU A 180 15.42 6.74 0.56
C GLU A 180 16.21 6.64 1.88
N LEU A 181 16.59 5.42 2.26
CA LEU A 181 17.40 5.14 3.44
C LEU A 181 18.86 5.63 3.34
N ARG A 182 19.26 6.21 2.20
CA ARG A 182 20.55 6.89 2.08
C ARG A 182 20.56 8.27 2.74
N SER A 183 19.39 8.82 3.09
CA SER A 183 19.26 10.13 3.71
C SER A 183 19.23 10.01 5.24
N PRO A 184 20.17 10.63 5.98
CA PRO A 184 20.12 10.69 7.44
C PRO A 184 18.83 11.33 7.96
N LYS A 185 18.29 12.33 7.24
CA LYS A 185 17.00 12.95 7.57
C LYS A 185 15.85 11.93 7.47
N MET A 186 15.85 11.08 6.44
CA MET A 186 14.84 10.03 6.28
C MET A 186 14.95 9.00 7.42
N ILE A 187 16.17 8.56 7.74
CA ILE A 187 16.42 7.62 8.83
C ILE A 187 15.92 8.19 10.16
N SER A 188 16.21 9.46 10.46
CA SER A 188 15.74 10.16 11.67
C SER A 188 14.21 10.13 11.78
N LYS A 189 13.51 10.46 10.69
CA LYS A 189 12.04 10.44 10.65
C LYS A 189 11.46 9.04 10.88
N ILE A 190 12.09 8.00 10.32
CA ILE A 190 11.67 6.61 10.55
C ILE A 190 11.84 6.24 12.03
N PHE A 191 12.99 6.54 12.64
CA PHE A 191 13.21 6.27 14.06
C PHE A 191 12.26 7.06 14.97
N HIS A 192 12.00 8.32 14.65
CA HIS A 192 11.01 9.12 15.35
C HIS A 192 9.62 8.47 15.29
N PHE A 193 9.16 8.09 14.09
CA PHE A 193 7.90 7.36 13.92
C PHE A 193 7.85 6.05 14.72
N LEU A 194 8.90 5.23 14.65
CA LEU A 194 8.98 3.96 15.39
C LEU A 194 8.95 4.18 16.90
N THR A 195 9.58 5.25 17.39
CA THR A 195 9.55 5.63 18.81
C THR A 195 8.14 5.99 19.26
N LEU A 196 7.42 6.77 18.45
CA LEU A 196 6.01 7.10 18.71
C LEU A 196 5.13 5.84 18.70
N MET A 197 5.32 4.95 17.72
CA MET A 197 4.58 3.67 17.66
C MET A 197 4.84 2.81 18.89
N LYS A 198 6.09 2.69 19.33
CA LYS A 198 6.47 1.95 20.54
C LYS A 198 5.84 2.55 21.80
N GLY A 199 5.82 3.88 21.92
CA GLY A 199 5.18 4.58 23.04
C GLY A 199 3.66 4.37 23.12
N MET A 200 3.03 3.91 22.03
CA MET A 200 1.62 3.57 21.96
C MET A 200 1.35 2.06 22.01
N GLU A 201 2.37 1.24 22.33
CA GLU A 201 2.28 -0.22 22.35
C GLU A 201 1.81 -0.81 21.01
N ALA A 202 2.11 -0.12 19.90
CA ALA A 202 1.73 -0.58 18.57
C ALA A 202 2.48 -1.86 18.20
N ILE A 203 1.77 -2.78 17.56
CA ILE A 203 2.33 -4.04 17.04
C ILE A 203 2.56 -3.93 15.54
N SER A 204 3.64 -4.55 15.07
CA SER A 204 3.83 -4.78 13.64
C SER A 204 3.13 -6.07 13.25
N ILE A 205 2.37 -6.02 12.15
CA ILE A 205 1.68 -7.18 11.58
C ILE A 205 1.98 -7.26 10.09
N THR A 206 2.03 -8.50 9.59
CA THR A 206 2.09 -8.80 8.16
C THR A 206 0.69 -8.71 7.52
N ALA A 207 0.62 -8.68 6.20
CA ALA A 207 -0.66 -8.69 5.49
C ALA A 207 -1.42 -10.01 5.72
N SER A 208 -0.70 -11.14 5.79
CA SER A 208 -1.26 -12.44 6.14
C SER A 208 -1.88 -12.44 7.54
N GLN A 209 -1.17 -11.90 8.54
CA GLN A 209 -1.71 -11.76 9.91
C GLN A 209 -2.90 -10.79 9.99
N LEU A 210 -2.93 -9.75 9.16
CA LEU A 210 -4.08 -8.85 9.06
C LEU A 210 -5.30 -9.60 8.50
N LEU A 211 -5.13 -10.36 7.42
CA LEU A 211 -6.19 -11.15 6.79
C LEU A 211 -6.80 -12.19 7.76
N GLU A 212 -5.98 -12.82 8.62
CA GLU A 212 -6.47 -13.73 9.66
C GLU A 212 -7.33 -13.03 10.72
N LYS A 213 -7.07 -11.74 10.97
CA LYS A 213 -7.84 -10.92 11.93
C LYS A 213 -9.12 -10.37 11.34
N THR A 214 -9.18 -10.13 10.03
CA THR A 214 -10.37 -9.59 9.34
C THR A 214 -11.35 -10.67 8.88
N ASN A 215 -10.91 -11.92 8.76
CA ASN A 215 -11.77 -13.07 8.41
C ASN A 215 -12.48 -13.71 9.63
N LYS A 216 -12.33 -13.14 10.83
CA LYS A 216 -13.04 -13.50 12.06
C LYS A 216 -14.03 -12.41 12.42
#